data_AF-A0A4W6F4D1-F1
#
_entry.id   AF-A0A4W6F4D1-F1
#
_cell.length_a   1.000
_cell.length_b   1.000
_cell.length_c   1.000
_cell.angle_alpha   90.00
_cell.angle_beta   90.00
_cell.angle_gamma   90.00
#
_symmetry.space_group_name_H-M   'P 1'
#
loop_
_entity.id
_entity.type
_entity.pdbx_description
1 polymer ?
#
loop_
_entity_poly.entity_id
_entity_poly.type
_entity_poly.pdbx_seq_one_letter_code
_entity_poly.pdbx_strand_id
1 'polypeptide(L)'
;IHYHKFHNITIFTRILDRLLDGYDNRLRPGLGESVTEVRTNIYVTSFGPVSDTDMEYTIDVFFRQSWRDERLKFDGPMQVLPLNNLLASKIWTPDTFFHNGKKSVAHNMTTPNKLLRLVDNGTLLYTMRLTIHAECPMHLEDFPMDAHACPLKFGSYAYTNNEVIYLWTQGDERSVAVAEDGSRLNQYDLLGHVIGKETISSSTGEYVVMTTYFHLKRKIGYFVIQTYLPCIMTVILSQVSFWLNRESVPARTVFGVTTVLTMTTLSISARNSLPKVAYATAMDWFMAVCYAFVFSALIEFATVNYFTKRSWAWDGKKEDYKESFYLFINSQMEQGQ
;
A
#
# COMPACT_ATOMS: atom_id res chain seq x y z
N ILE A 1 23.12 50.80 15.15
CA ILE A 1 22.39 49.59 14.69
C ILE A 1 23.30 48.35 14.62
N HIS A 2 24.55 48.44 14.13
CA HIS A 2 25.48 47.30 14.13
C HIS A 2 25.88 46.79 15.53
N TYR A 3 26.11 47.67 16.51
CA TYR A 3 26.54 47.28 17.87
C TYR A 3 25.53 46.43 18.67
N HIS A 4 24.22 46.71 18.57
CA HIS A 4 23.19 45.90 19.24
C HIS A 4 23.08 44.49 18.66
N LYS A 5 23.40 44.31 17.36
CA LYS A 5 23.33 43.01 16.68
C LYS A 5 24.47 42.08 17.09
N PHE A 6 25.67 42.62 17.31
CA PHE A 6 26.83 41.85 17.77
C PHE A 6 26.67 41.35 19.21
N HIS A 7 26.09 42.16 20.11
CA HIS A 7 25.91 41.75 21.51
C HIS A 7 24.98 40.53 21.66
N ASN A 8 23.99 40.41 20.78
CA ASN A 8 23.05 39.29 20.78
C ASN A 8 23.68 37.96 20.31
N ILE A 9 24.67 37.99 19.41
CA ILE A 9 25.34 36.77 18.91
C ILE A 9 26.21 36.15 20.00
N THR A 10 26.97 36.95 20.74
CA THR A 10 27.83 36.45 21.82
C THR A 10 27.00 35.84 22.97
N ILE A 11 25.83 36.43 23.25
CA ILE A 11 24.87 35.87 24.22
C ILE A 11 24.35 34.52 23.74
N PHE A 12 24.02 34.39 22.45
CA PHE A 12 23.55 33.15 21.86
C PHE A 12 24.57 32.01 21.97
N THR A 13 25.82 32.26 21.58
CA THR A 13 26.89 31.26 21.69
C THR A 13 27.13 30.86 23.15
N ARG A 14 27.14 31.83 24.08
CA ARG A 14 27.31 31.54 25.51
C ARG A 14 26.19 30.68 26.08
N ILE A 15 24.94 30.89 25.64
CA ILE A 15 23.81 30.06 26.03
C ILE A 15 24.02 28.64 25.50
N LEU A 16 24.36 28.48 24.22
CA LEU A 16 24.59 27.17 23.60
C LEU A 16 25.74 26.39 24.24
N ASP A 17 26.85 27.05 24.56
CA ASP A 17 28.01 26.40 25.18
C ASP A 17 27.67 25.91 26.59
N ARG A 18 26.96 26.72 27.38
CA ARG A 18 26.56 26.37 28.76
C ARG A 18 25.39 25.38 28.83
N LEU A 19 24.60 25.28 27.76
CA LEU A 19 23.40 24.44 27.75
C LEU A 19 23.71 22.95 28.01
N LEU A 20 24.90 22.51 27.60
CA LEU A 20 25.33 21.11 27.76
C LEU A 20 26.33 20.90 28.91
N ASP A 21 26.60 21.92 29.72
CA ASP A 21 27.48 21.78 30.87
C ASP A 21 26.80 20.88 31.93
N GLY A 22 27.40 19.71 32.19
CA GLY A 22 26.85 18.72 33.11
C GLY A 22 25.63 17.95 32.58
N TYR A 23 25.30 18.08 31.28
CA TYR A 23 24.21 17.32 30.67
C TYR A 23 24.64 15.88 30.35
N ASP A 24 23.88 14.90 30.85
CA ASP A 24 24.04 13.48 30.50
C ASP A 24 22.89 13.00 29.60
N ASN A 25 23.21 12.72 28.34
CA ASN A 25 22.26 12.26 27.32
C ASN A 25 21.88 10.78 27.46
N ARG A 26 22.54 10.03 28.34
CA ARG A 26 22.21 8.62 28.63
C ARG A 26 21.00 8.51 29.57
N LEU A 27 20.67 9.58 30.28
CA LEU A 27 19.61 9.62 31.28
C LEU A 27 18.36 10.32 30.72
N ARG A 28 17.20 9.67 30.88
CA ARG A 28 15.92 10.26 30.53
C ARG A 28 15.60 11.49 31.42
N PRO A 29 14.89 12.50 30.91
CA PRO A 29 14.42 13.62 31.72
C PRO A 29 13.45 13.12 32.81
N GLY A 30 13.65 13.58 34.06
CA GLY A 30 12.81 13.17 35.21
C GLY A 30 13.08 11.76 35.72
N LEU A 31 14.26 11.19 35.47
CA LEU A 31 14.66 9.89 36.00
C LEU A 31 14.54 9.87 37.54
N GLY A 32 13.66 9.02 38.07
CA GLY A 32 13.39 8.91 39.52
C GLY A 32 12.36 9.90 40.07
N GLU A 33 11.83 10.80 39.24
CA GLU A 33 10.89 11.84 39.66
C GLU A 33 9.53 11.69 38.97
N SER A 34 9.51 11.66 37.63
CA SER A 34 8.27 11.65 36.85
C SER A 34 8.39 10.81 35.59
N VAL A 35 7.23 10.52 34.98
CA VAL A 35 7.17 9.90 33.65
C VAL A 35 7.44 10.97 32.60
N THR A 36 8.20 10.65 31.57
CA THR A 36 8.48 11.57 30.47
C THR A 36 7.32 11.50 29.47
N GLU A 37 6.56 12.58 29.34
CA GLU A 37 5.50 12.68 28.33
C GLU A 37 6.08 13.10 26.96
N VAL A 38 5.88 12.26 25.95
CA VAL A 38 6.29 12.52 24.56
C VAL A 38 5.04 12.71 23.70
N ARG A 39 4.79 13.94 23.27
CA ARG A 39 3.68 14.30 22.39
C ARG A 39 4.08 14.16 20.94
N THR A 40 3.35 13.35 20.18
CA THR A 40 3.65 13.04 18.77
C THR A 40 2.68 13.69 17.80
N ASN A 41 3.18 13.99 16.61
CA ASN A 41 2.43 14.52 15.48
C ASN A 41 3.01 13.96 14.19
N ILE A 42 2.15 13.52 13.27
CA ILE A 42 2.57 12.96 11.99
C ILE A 42 1.95 13.81 10.88
N TYR A 43 2.79 14.27 9.96
CA TYR A 43 2.32 14.83 8.71
C TYR A 43 2.77 13.93 7.56
N VAL A 44 1.82 13.24 6.95
CA VAL A 44 2.04 12.36 5.81
C VAL A 44 2.15 13.22 4.55
N THR A 45 3.36 13.26 3.97
CA THR A 45 3.60 13.99 2.72
C THR A 45 3.17 13.19 1.51
N SER A 46 3.40 11.88 1.55
CA SER A 46 3.01 10.99 0.47
C SER A 46 2.69 9.62 1.05
N PHE A 47 1.55 9.08 0.61
CA PHE A 47 1.23 7.67 0.82
C PHE A 47 1.70 6.94 -0.44
N GLY A 48 2.79 6.19 -0.29
CA GLY A 48 3.51 5.52 -1.36
C GLY A 48 2.82 4.25 -1.87
N PRO A 49 3.51 3.46 -2.71
CA PRO A 49 2.94 2.25 -3.27
C PRO A 49 2.66 1.20 -2.19
N VAL A 50 1.62 0.41 -2.44
CA VAL A 50 1.20 -0.73 -1.64
C VAL A 50 1.57 -1.99 -2.43
N SER A 51 2.31 -2.91 -1.81
CA SER A 51 2.71 -4.20 -2.39
C SER A 51 1.82 -5.30 -1.83
N ASP A 52 0.93 -5.85 -2.66
CA ASP A 52 0.13 -7.03 -2.32
C ASP A 52 1.02 -8.28 -2.12
N THR A 53 2.12 -8.37 -2.87
CA THR A 53 3.07 -9.49 -2.82
C THR A 53 3.84 -9.57 -1.52
N ASP A 54 4.31 -8.43 -1.03
CA ASP A 54 5.12 -8.37 0.19
C ASP A 54 4.28 -8.02 1.43
N MET A 55 2.98 -7.79 1.25
CA MET A 55 2.05 -7.36 2.30
C MET A 55 2.60 -6.14 3.06
N GLU A 56 3.01 -5.11 2.30
CA GLU A 56 3.62 -3.90 2.86
C GLU A 56 3.19 -2.65 2.10
N TYR A 57 3.37 -1.50 2.73
CA TYR A 57 3.15 -0.20 2.12
C TYR A 57 4.28 0.74 2.49
N THR A 58 4.52 1.71 1.61
CA THR A 58 5.51 2.76 1.85
C THR A 58 4.80 4.06 2.22
N ILE A 59 5.30 4.77 3.23
CA ILE A 59 4.75 6.08 3.63
C ILE A 59 5.87 7.07 3.91
N ASP A 60 5.75 8.27 3.35
CA ASP A 60 6.65 9.40 3.62
C ASP A 60 6.01 10.33 4.63
N VAL A 61 6.70 10.56 5.74
CA VAL A 61 6.19 11.35 6.85
C VAL A 61 7.21 12.38 7.35
N PHE A 62 6.70 13.52 7.80
CA PHE A 62 7.36 14.33 8.82
C PHE A 62 6.87 13.86 10.18
N PHE A 63 7.73 13.12 10.87
CA PHE A 63 7.49 12.62 12.20
C PHE A 63 7.97 13.66 13.22
N ARG A 64 7.08 14.15 14.06
CA ARG A 64 7.36 15.20 15.04
C ARG A 64 7.09 14.68 16.44
N GLN A 65 7.99 15.03 17.34
CA GLN A 65 7.95 14.64 18.74
C GLN A 65 8.26 15.85 19.59
N SER A 66 7.52 16.03 20.68
CA SER A 66 7.74 17.10 21.62
C SER A 66 7.69 16.57 23.05
N TRP A 67 8.69 16.91 23.83
CA TRP A 67 8.78 16.55 25.24
C TRP A 67 9.45 17.69 26.01
N ARG A 68 9.36 17.65 27.33
CA ARG A 68 10.00 18.64 28.20
C ARG A 68 11.23 18.05 28.86
N ASP A 69 12.37 18.73 28.74
CA ASP A 69 13.59 18.43 29.49
C ASP A 69 13.98 19.66 30.32
N GLU A 70 13.79 19.57 31.64
CA GLU A 70 14.03 20.70 32.54
C GLU A 70 15.50 21.14 32.58
N ARG A 71 16.42 20.22 32.27
CA ARG A 71 17.87 20.47 32.28
C ARG A 71 18.31 21.42 31.15
N LEU A 72 17.47 21.58 30.13
CA LEU A 72 17.73 22.42 28.96
C LEU A 72 16.98 23.76 29.02
N LYS A 73 16.45 24.15 30.19
CA LYS A 73 15.91 25.50 30.40
C LYS A 73 17.02 26.53 30.19
N PHE A 74 16.70 27.62 29.52
CA PHE A 74 17.62 28.73 29.32
C PHE A 74 16.88 30.06 29.48
N ASP A 75 17.60 31.08 29.91
CA ASP A 75 17.10 32.45 29.99
C ASP A 75 17.85 33.33 28.98
N GLY A 76 17.11 34.10 28.22
CA GLY A 76 17.66 34.92 27.15
C GLY A 76 16.60 35.73 26.40
N PRO A 77 17.02 36.64 25.52
CA PRO A 77 16.11 37.52 24.77
C PRO A 77 15.26 36.80 23.72
N MET A 78 15.43 35.48 23.57
CA MET A 78 14.78 34.67 22.55
C MET A 78 14.02 33.52 23.19
N GLN A 79 12.83 33.24 22.66
CA GLN A 79 11.96 32.19 23.19
C GLN A 79 12.25 30.81 22.59
N VAL A 80 12.82 30.75 21.38
CA VAL A 80 13.04 29.48 20.65
C VAL A 80 14.41 29.45 20.00
N LEU A 81 15.23 28.47 20.39
CA LEU A 81 16.54 28.15 19.84
C LEU A 81 16.43 27.05 18.78
N PRO A 82 16.67 27.33 17.48
CA PRO A 82 16.88 26.28 16.49
C PRO A 82 18.29 25.71 16.65
N LEU A 83 18.38 24.41 16.91
CA LEU A 83 19.63 23.71 17.17
C LEU A 83 20.12 23.00 15.90
N ASN A 84 21.44 22.97 15.72
CA ASN A 84 22.08 22.23 14.64
C ASN A 84 22.04 20.71 14.94
N ASN A 85 22.12 19.88 13.89
CA ASN A 85 22.18 18.42 13.96
C ASN A 85 23.26 17.88 14.90
N LEU A 86 24.41 18.56 15.00
CA LEU A 86 25.49 18.17 15.90
C LEU A 86 25.10 18.29 17.38
N LEU A 87 24.29 19.29 17.73
CA LEU A 87 23.82 19.46 19.11
C LEU A 87 22.66 18.50 19.39
N ALA A 88 21.83 18.24 18.39
CA ALA A 88 20.72 17.29 18.50
C ALA A 88 21.20 15.87 18.85
N SER A 89 22.39 15.44 18.38
CA SER A 89 22.96 14.13 18.75
C SER A 89 23.56 14.07 20.16
N LYS A 90 23.74 15.21 20.82
CA LYS A 90 24.23 15.31 22.20
C LYS A 90 23.11 15.46 23.24
N ILE A 91 21.86 15.53 22.80
CA ILE A 91 20.68 15.66 23.65
C ILE A 91 19.97 14.30 23.71
N TRP A 92 19.39 13.94 24.85
CA TRP A 92 18.57 12.73 24.95
C TRP A 92 17.36 12.87 24.02
N THR A 93 17.08 11.84 23.23
CA THR A 93 15.91 11.77 22.36
C THR A 93 15.19 10.44 22.61
N PRO A 94 13.84 10.42 22.58
CA PRO A 94 13.11 9.18 22.78
C PRO A 94 13.45 8.16 21.69
N ASP A 95 13.61 6.91 22.10
CA ASP A 95 14.00 5.76 21.27
C ASP A 95 12.81 5.17 20.51
N THR A 96 12.07 6.03 19.82
CA THR A 96 10.87 5.63 19.11
C THR A 96 11.18 4.76 17.91
N PHE A 97 10.55 3.59 17.85
CA PHE A 97 10.66 2.67 16.72
C PHE A 97 9.27 2.28 16.20
N PHE A 98 9.23 1.78 14.96
CA PHE A 98 7.99 1.29 14.34
C PHE A 98 7.89 -0.23 14.52
N HIS A 99 6.86 -0.70 15.22
CA HIS A 99 6.67 -2.11 15.54
C HIS A 99 6.49 -2.98 14.28
N ASN A 100 5.77 -2.46 13.29
CA ASN A 100 5.54 -3.13 12.01
C ASN A 100 6.43 -2.57 10.90
N GLY A 101 7.52 -1.86 11.23
CA GLY A 101 8.47 -1.37 10.25
C GLY A 101 9.41 -2.48 9.80
N LYS A 102 9.38 -2.85 8.51
CA LYS A 102 10.32 -3.79 7.91
C LYS A 102 11.64 -3.12 7.57
N LYS A 103 11.55 -1.96 6.90
CA LYS A 103 12.68 -1.13 6.51
C LYS A 103 12.27 0.33 6.65
N SER A 104 13.14 1.19 7.18
CA SER A 104 12.84 2.61 7.30
C SER A 104 14.08 3.42 6.98
N VAL A 105 13.90 4.52 6.26
CA VAL A 105 14.99 5.39 5.82
C VAL A 105 14.78 6.77 6.42
N ALA A 106 15.77 7.24 7.18
CA ALA A 106 15.87 8.63 7.58
C ALA A 106 16.61 9.40 6.48
N HIS A 107 15.98 10.43 5.92
CA HIS A 107 16.55 11.21 4.82
C HIS A 107 17.75 12.05 5.30
N ASN A 108 18.81 12.07 4.50
CA ASN A 108 20.07 12.72 4.85
C ASN A 108 20.70 13.61 3.77
N MET A 109 19.91 13.98 2.75
CA MET A 109 20.39 14.76 1.60
C MET A 109 19.76 16.17 1.58
N THR A 110 20.53 17.25 1.45
CA THR A 110 22.01 17.36 1.45
C THR A 110 22.63 17.29 2.85
N THR A 111 21.81 17.43 3.89
CA THR A 111 22.17 17.23 5.30
C THR A 111 21.08 16.37 5.97
N PRO A 112 21.34 15.73 7.11
CA PRO A 112 20.31 15.02 7.88
C PRO A 112 19.07 15.87 8.08
N ASN A 113 17.91 15.40 7.59
CA ASN A 113 16.63 16.09 7.68
C ASN A 113 16.03 15.96 9.09
N LYS A 114 16.78 16.46 10.05
CA LYS A 114 16.44 16.55 11.46
C LYS A 114 16.44 18.02 11.85
N LEU A 115 15.49 18.40 12.68
CA LEU A 115 15.40 19.74 13.23
C LEU A 115 15.03 19.60 14.69
N LEU A 116 15.84 20.19 15.56
CA LEU A 116 15.58 20.28 16.98
C LEU A 116 15.37 21.75 17.34
N ARG A 117 14.23 22.08 17.92
CA ARG A 117 13.94 23.41 18.45
C ARG A 117 13.74 23.32 19.95
N LEU A 118 14.41 24.18 20.68
CA LEU A 118 14.32 24.26 22.14
C LEU A 118 13.60 25.56 22.52
N VAL A 119 12.53 25.43 23.29
CA VAL A 119 11.80 26.55 23.90
C VAL A 119 12.44 26.88 25.25
N ASP A 120 12.42 28.16 25.64
CA ASP A 120 12.98 28.68 26.91
C ASP A 120 12.61 27.86 28.17
N ASN A 121 11.38 27.36 28.22
CA ASN A 121 10.85 26.56 29.31
C ASN A 121 11.35 25.09 29.37
N GLY A 122 12.26 24.71 28.47
CA GLY A 122 12.83 23.36 28.34
C GLY A 122 12.05 22.42 27.40
N THR A 123 11.02 22.91 26.70
CA THR A 123 10.26 22.09 25.75
C THR A 123 11.05 21.92 24.46
N LEU A 124 11.27 20.68 24.06
CA LEU A 124 11.91 20.31 22.82
C LEU A 124 10.85 19.97 21.77
N LEU A 125 11.13 20.35 20.53
CA LEU A 125 10.44 19.89 19.33
C LEU A 125 11.48 19.27 18.41
N TYR A 126 11.40 17.96 18.23
CA TYR A 126 12.25 17.19 17.34
C TYR A 126 11.43 16.71 16.15
N THR A 127 11.86 17.07 14.95
CA THR A 127 11.18 16.67 13.72
C THR A 127 12.15 15.98 12.79
N MET A 128 11.72 14.88 12.19
CA MET A 128 12.49 14.11 11.23
C MET A 128 11.64 13.77 10.00
N ARG A 129 12.28 13.74 8.83
CA ARG A 129 11.66 13.22 7.60
C ARG A 129 12.03 11.74 7.44
N LEU A 130 11.02 10.87 7.40
CA LEU A 130 11.18 9.43 7.27
C LEU A 130 10.43 8.90 6.06
N THR A 131 11.00 7.89 5.40
CA THR A 131 10.26 6.96 4.54
C THR A 131 10.20 5.63 5.27
N ILE A 132 8.99 5.15 5.53
CA ILE A 132 8.74 3.95 6.34
C ILE A 132 8.11 2.90 5.43
N HIS A 133 8.73 1.71 5.37
CA HIS A 133 8.12 0.52 4.80
C HIS A 133 7.52 -0.28 5.96
N ALA A 134 6.19 -0.23 6.05
CA ALA A 134 5.45 -0.86 7.12
C ALA A 134 4.67 -2.07 6.59
N GLU A 135 4.63 -3.12 7.39
CA GLU A 135 3.82 -4.30 7.11
C GLU A 135 2.32 -3.96 7.22
N CYS A 136 1.55 -4.41 6.23
CA CYS A 136 0.11 -4.34 6.22
C CYS A 136 -0.45 -5.75 5.99
N PRO A 137 -0.95 -6.42 7.04
CA PRO A 137 -1.61 -7.70 6.88
C PRO A 137 -2.91 -7.50 6.10
N MET A 138 -3.04 -8.21 4.97
CA MET A 138 -4.20 -8.12 4.08
C MET A 138 -4.94 -9.46 4.04
N HIS A 139 -6.27 -9.36 4.08
CA HIS A 139 -7.17 -10.48 3.80
C HIS A 139 -7.71 -10.31 2.38
N LEU A 140 -7.28 -11.17 1.47
CA LEU A 140 -7.56 -11.07 0.02
C LEU A 140 -8.71 -11.99 -0.42
N GLU A 141 -9.57 -12.40 0.51
CA GLU A 141 -10.71 -13.30 0.23
C GLU A 141 -11.64 -12.67 -0.81
N ASP A 142 -11.93 -11.38 -0.68
CA ASP A 142 -12.80 -10.63 -1.58
C ASP A 142 -12.06 -9.98 -2.77
N PHE A 143 -10.83 -10.40 -3.07
CA PHE A 143 -10.05 -9.79 -4.15
C PHE A 143 -10.78 -9.84 -5.51
N PRO A 144 -10.85 -8.73 -6.28
CA PRO A 144 -10.27 -7.39 -6.05
C PRO A 144 -11.27 -6.36 -5.47
N MET A 145 -12.39 -6.78 -4.90
CA MET A 145 -13.44 -5.94 -4.30
C MET A 145 -13.25 -5.78 -2.79
N ASP A 146 -11.99 -5.72 -2.37
CA ASP A 146 -11.56 -5.72 -0.98
C ASP A 146 -11.28 -4.31 -0.43
N ALA A 147 -11.30 -4.22 0.90
CA ALA A 147 -10.86 -3.06 1.65
C ALA A 147 -9.95 -3.51 2.80
N HIS A 148 -8.92 -2.72 3.09
CA HIS A 148 -7.92 -3.06 4.09
C HIS A 148 -7.68 -1.87 5.03
N ALA A 149 -7.33 -2.18 6.27
CA ALA A 149 -6.88 -1.22 7.26
C ALA A 149 -5.40 -1.45 7.56
N CYS A 150 -4.51 -0.65 6.95
CA CYS A 150 -3.08 -0.79 7.13
C CYS A 150 -2.61 -0.01 8.37
N PRO A 151 -2.07 -0.68 9.40
CA PRO A 151 -1.63 0.00 10.62
C PRO A 151 -0.26 0.65 10.44
N LEU A 152 -0.02 1.75 11.14
CA LEU A 152 1.29 2.29 11.47
C LEU A 152 1.40 2.29 12.99
N LYS A 153 2.27 1.45 13.55
CA LYS A 153 2.42 1.29 15.00
C LYS A 153 3.80 1.75 15.45
N PHE A 154 3.88 2.67 16.40
CA PHE A 154 5.16 3.12 16.95
C PHE A 154 5.10 3.32 18.47
N GLY A 155 6.25 3.13 19.13
CA GLY A 155 6.37 3.22 20.58
C GLY A 155 7.83 3.31 21.01
N SER A 156 8.09 3.39 22.32
CA SER A 156 9.46 3.30 22.87
C SER A 156 9.92 1.85 22.84
N TYR A 157 11.21 1.64 22.57
CA TYR A 157 11.82 0.32 22.57
C TYR A 157 12.22 -0.13 23.97
N ALA A 158 12.94 0.71 24.71
CA ALA A 158 13.49 0.38 26.02
C ALA A 158 12.59 0.78 27.18
N TYR A 159 11.93 1.94 27.08
CA TYR A 159 11.22 2.55 28.20
C TYR A 159 9.77 2.06 28.31
N THR A 160 9.42 1.59 29.51
CA THR A 160 8.07 1.10 29.84
C THR A 160 7.10 2.25 30.12
N ASN A 161 5.81 1.92 30.33
CA ASN A 161 4.75 2.88 30.68
C ASN A 161 5.06 3.75 31.92
N ASN A 162 5.89 3.24 32.83
CA ASN A 162 6.29 3.95 34.05
C ASN A 162 7.42 4.95 33.82
N GLU A 163 8.00 4.98 32.61
CA GLU A 163 9.17 5.77 32.28
C GLU A 163 8.89 6.77 31.16
N VAL A 164 8.26 6.31 30.08
CA VAL A 164 7.90 7.16 28.94
C VAL A 164 6.48 6.84 28.50
N ILE A 165 5.66 7.90 28.31
CA ILE A 165 4.30 7.78 27.78
C ILE A 165 4.19 8.61 26.51
N TYR A 166 3.69 8.00 25.44
CA TYR A 166 3.34 8.70 24.21
C TYR A 166 1.90 9.21 24.24
N LEU A 167 1.71 10.40 23.68
CA LEU A 167 0.42 11.09 23.57
C LEU A 167 0.31 11.77 22.22
N TRP A 168 -0.91 11.95 21.71
CA TRP A 168 -1.16 12.76 20.53
C TRP A 168 -1.18 14.25 20.86
N THR A 169 -0.53 15.08 20.03
CA THR A 169 -0.40 16.54 20.28
C THR A 169 -1.73 17.30 20.25
N GLN A 170 -2.61 17.00 19.30
CA GLN A 170 -3.89 17.71 19.05
C GLN A 170 -5.10 16.80 19.26
N GLY A 171 -4.98 15.81 20.16
CA GLY A 171 -5.98 14.76 20.36
C GLY A 171 -6.01 13.74 19.22
N ASP A 172 -6.98 12.83 19.29
CA ASP A 172 -7.02 11.60 18.49
C ASP A 172 -7.56 11.80 17.06
N GLU A 173 -7.93 13.01 16.64
CA GLU A 173 -8.46 13.25 15.28
C GLU A 173 -7.56 14.12 14.39
N ARG A 174 -6.76 15.03 14.96
CA ARG A 174 -6.00 16.04 14.20
C ARG A 174 -4.49 15.85 14.23
N SER A 175 -4.01 14.86 14.98
CA SER A 175 -2.58 14.65 15.19
C SER A 175 -1.87 13.93 14.04
N VAL A 176 -2.64 13.30 13.15
CA VAL A 176 -2.18 12.80 11.86
C VAL A 176 -2.87 13.62 10.78
N ALA A 177 -2.09 14.19 9.87
CA ALA A 177 -2.61 14.90 8.72
C ALA A 177 -1.98 14.33 7.45
N VAL A 178 -2.80 14.12 6.42
CA VAL A 178 -2.35 13.67 5.10
C VAL A 178 -2.43 14.85 4.15
N ALA A 179 -1.35 15.10 3.40
CA ALA A 179 -1.36 16.14 2.38
C ALA A 179 -2.46 15.87 1.34
N GLU A 180 -3.14 16.93 0.87
CA GLU A 180 -4.23 16.82 -0.11
C GLU A 180 -3.77 16.13 -1.40
N ASP A 181 -2.60 16.49 -1.91
CA ASP A 181 -1.93 15.86 -3.06
C ASP A 181 -1.09 14.61 -2.68
N GLY A 182 -1.21 14.15 -1.44
CA GLY A 182 -0.41 13.08 -0.86
C GLY A 182 -0.84 11.67 -1.27
N SER A 183 -1.99 11.52 -1.92
CA SER A 183 -2.47 10.23 -2.42
C SER A 183 -1.80 9.89 -3.75
N ARG A 184 -0.72 9.11 -3.70
CA ARG A 184 0.00 8.62 -4.90
C ARG A 184 -0.31 7.15 -5.18
N LEU A 185 -1.56 6.75 -4.97
CA LEU A 185 -2.01 5.37 -5.09
C LEU A 185 -2.61 5.08 -6.47
N ASN A 186 -1.92 4.23 -7.24
CA ASN A 186 -2.37 3.81 -8.57
C ASN A 186 -3.55 2.82 -8.49
N GLN A 187 -3.48 1.84 -7.59
CA GLN A 187 -4.41 0.71 -7.51
C GLN A 187 -5.41 0.83 -6.36
N TYR A 188 -5.20 1.78 -5.45
CA TYR A 188 -6.02 1.97 -4.25
C TYR A 188 -6.52 3.40 -4.14
N ASP A 189 -7.61 3.56 -3.40
CA ASP A 189 -8.08 4.82 -2.88
C ASP A 189 -7.87 4.86 -1.36
N LEU A 190 -7.22 5.92 -0.87
CA LEU A 190 -7.13 6.21 0.55
C LEU A 190 -8.43 6.87 0.98
N LEU A 191 -9.29 6.12 1.68
CA LEU A 191 -10.60 6.61 2.14
C LEU A 191 -10.48 7.54 3.34
N GLY A 192 -9.47 7.32 4.18
CA GLY A 192 -9.27 8.06 5.42
C GLY A 192 -8.32 7.33 6.36
N HIS A 193 -8.22 7.83 7.58
CA HIS A 193 -7.41 7.22 8.63
C HIS A 193 -8.09 7.33 9.99
N VAL A 194 -7.80 6.38 10.88
CA VAL A 194 -8.27 6.36 12.26
C VAL A 194 -7.06 6.26 13.16
N ILE A 195 -7.00 7.12 14.17
CA ILE A 195 -5.89 7.18 15.11
C ILE A 195 -6.32 6.50 16.42
N GLY A 196 -5.39 5.79 17.06
CA GLY A 196 -5.63 5.11 18.32
C GLY A 196 -4.40 5.06 19.20
N LYS A 197 -4.58 4.41 20.35
CA LYS A 197 -3.54 4.08 21.32
C LYS A 197 -3.82 2.66 21.83
N GLU A 198 -2.78 1.84 21.83
CA GLU A 198 -2.80 0.47 22.32
C GLU A 198 -1.74 0.32 23.42
N THR A 199 -1.97 -0.57 24.39
CA THR A 199 -0.95 -0.98 25.36
C THR A 199 -0.55 -2.41 25.04
N ILE A 200 0.75 -2.65 24.86
CA ILE A 200 1.28 -3.98 24.58
C ILE A 200 2.06 -4.45 25.81
N SER A 201 1.68 -5.62 26.32
CA SER A 201 2.43 -6.34 27.35
C SER A 201 3.48 -7.23 26.68
N SER A 202 4.75 -6.94 26.91
CA SER A 202 5.89 -7.77 26.52
C SER A 202 6.47 -8.50 27.74
N SER A 203 7.41 -9.41 27.52
CA SER A 203 8.13 -10.10 28.60
C SER A 203 8.94 -9.14 29.50
N THR A 204 9.31 -7.97 28.98
CA THR A 204 10.10 -6.94 29.68
C THR A 204 9.26 -5.89 30.40
N GLY A 205 7.95 -5.82 30.13
CA GLY A 205 7.06 -4.82 30.71
C GLY A 205 5.92 -4.40 29.77
N GLU A 206 5.15 -3.41 30.20
CA GLU A 206 4.08 -2.80 29.40
C GLU A 206 4.56 -1.54 28.69
N TYR A 207 4.18 -1.40 27.42
CA TYR A 207 4.57 -0.31 26.54
C TYR A 207 3.34 0.34 25.90
N VAL A 208 3.35 1.67 25.82
CA VAL A 208 2.37 2.46 25.08
C VAL A 208 2.76 2.45 23.61
N VAL A 209 1.83 2.00 22.77
CA VAL A 209 1.97 1.97 21.32
C VAL A 209 0.93 2.89 20.70
N MET A 210 1.40 3.87 19.96
CA MET A 210 0.56 4.78 19.19
C MET A 210 0.24 4.11 17.86
N THR A 211 -1.04 4.12 17.47
CA THR A 211 -1.51 3.44 16.27
C THR A 211 -2.23 4.39 15.33
N THR A 212 -2.06 4.17 14.03
CA THR A 212 -2.83 4.85 12.99
C THR A 212 -3.20 3.84 11.91
N TYR A 213 -4.49 3.63 11.68
CA TYR A 213 -5.01 2.74 10.66
C TYR A 213 -5.37 3.55 9.42
N PHE A 214 -4.74 3.26 8.29
CA PHE A 214 -5.07 3.85 6.99
C PHE A 214 -6.04 2.93 6.25
N HIS A 215 -7.22 3.45 5.92
CA HIS A 215 -8.25 2.68 5.22
C HIS A 215 -8.07 2.80 3.71
N LEU A 216 -7.73 1.68 3.08
CA LEU A 216 -7.50 1.55 1.66
C LEU A 216 -8.62 0.73 1.02
N LYS A 217 -9.11 1.17 -0.14
CA LYS A 217 -10.05 0.42 -0.96
C LYS A 217 -9.49 0.22 -2.36
N ARG A 218 -9.54 -1.00 -2.88
CA ARG A 218 -8.97 -1.32 -4.19
C ARG A 218 -9.84 -0.80 -5.33
N LYS A 219 -9.21 -0.31 -6.40
CA LYS A 219 -9.87 0.11 -7.64
C LYS A 219 -10.15 -1.11 -8.52
N ILE A 220 -11.43 -1.39 -8.77
CA ILE A 220 -11.85 -2.57 -9.54
C ILE A 220 -11.63 -2.42 -11.07
N GLY A 221 -11.57 -1.18 -11.58
CA GLY A 221 -11.67 -0.91 -13.03
C GLY A 221 -10.65 -1.65 -13.91
N TYR A 222 -9.41 -1.81 -13.42
CA TYR A 222 -8.38 -2.57 -14.12
C TYR A 222 -8.76 -4.05 -14.30
N PHE A 223 -9.23 -4.70 -13.23
CA PHE A 223 -9.61 -6.11 -13.25
C PHE A 223 -10.86 -6.35 -14.10
N VAL A 224 -11.80 -5.40 -14.14
CA VAL A 224 -12.98 -5.49 -15.00
C VAL A 224 -12.57 -5.63 -16.47
N ILE A 225 -11.66 -4.77 -16.93
CA ILE A 225 -11.25 -4.73 -18.34
C ILE A 225 -10.32 -5.89 -18.69
N GLN A 226 -9.37 -6.23 -17.82
CA GLN A 226 -8.34 -7.23 -18.09
C GLN A 226 -8.78 -8.67 -17.82
N THR A 227 -9.70 -8.89 -16.88
CA THR A 227 -10.06 -10.24 -16.42
C THR A 227 -11.54 -10.51 -16.63
N TYR A 228 -12.44 -9.74 -16.03
CA TYR A 228 -13.87 -10.07 -16.05
C TYR A 228 -14.46 -10.00 -17.46
N LEU A 229 -14.24 -8.93 -18.22
CA LEU A 229 -14.79 -8.78 -19.57
C LEU A 229 -14.30 -9.87 -20.54
N PRO A 230 -12.99 -10.17 -20.67
CA PRO A 230 -12.52 -11.26 -21.51
C PRO A 230 -13.10 -12.63 -21.12
N CYS A 231 -13.27 -12.90 -19.83
CA CYS A 231 -13.84 -14.17 -19.38
C CYS A 231 -15.32 -14.30 -19.70
N ILE A 232 -16.10 -13.23 -19.49
CA ILE A 232 -17.51 -13.17 -19.88
C ILE A 232 -17.65 -13.37 -21.39
N MET A 233 -16.84 -12.66 -22.20
CA MET A 233 -16.84 -12.81 -23.65
C MET A 233 -16.48 -14.23 -24.09
N THR A 234 -15.51 -14.87 -23.44
CA THR A 234 -15.11 -16.25 -23.74
C THR A 234 -16.23 -17.26 -23.43
N VAL A 235 -16.95 -17.07 -22.32
CA VAL A 235 -18.14 -17.90 -21.99
C VAL A 235 -19.26 -17.68 -23.00
N ILE A 236 -19.52 -16.45 -23.43
CA ILE A 236 -20.52 -16.18 -24.47
C ILE A 236 -20.11 -16.86 -25.79
N LEU A 237 -18.83 -16.75 -26.18
CA LEU A 237 -18.31 -17.40 -27.39
C LEU A 237 -18.44 -18.92 -27.37
N SER A 238 -18.28 -19.57 -26.21
CA SER A 238 -18.48 -21.03 -26.12
C SER A 238 -19.95 -21.41 -26.34
N GLN A 239 -20.90 -20.59 -25.86
CA GLN A 239 -22.34 -20.81 -26.05
C GLN A 239 -22.83 -20.50 -27.48
N VAL A 240 -22.16 -19.60 -28.20
CA VAL A 240 -22.47 -19.33 -29.62
C VAL A 240 -22.31 -20.60 -30.48
N SER A 241 -21.44 -21.53 -30.07
CA SER A 241 -21.25 -22.80 -30.79
C SER A 241 -22.52 -23.67 -30.84
N PHE A 242 -23.50 -23.45 -29.96
CA PHE A 242 -24.79 -24.15 -29.97
C PHE A 242 -25.66 -23.81 -31.18
N TRP A 243 -25.43 -22.65 -31.80
CA TRP A 243 -26.14 -22.21 -33.00
C TRP A 243 -25.56 -22.80 -34.29
N LEU A 244 -24.40 -23.46 -34.22
CA LEU A 244 -23.79 -24.10 -35.37
C LEU A 244 -24.48 -25.44 -35.67
N ASN A 245 -24.63 -25.73 -36.95
CA ASN A 245 -25.17 -27.00 -37.41
C ASN A 245 -24.38 -28.17 -36.82
N ARG A 246 -25.09 -29.18 -36.31
CA ARG A 246 -24.50 -30.40 -35.72
C ARG A 246 -23.55 -31.14 -36.65
N GLU A 247 -23.71 -30.98 -37.96
CA GLU A 247 -22.88 -31.61 -39.00
C GLU A 247 -21.48 -30.98 -39.10
N SER A 248 -21.29 -29.77 -38.56
CA SER A 248 -20.01 -29.04 -38.57
C SER A 248 -19.09 -29.46 -37.41
N VAL A 249 -18.83 -30.77 -37.30
CA VAL A 249 -18.01 -31.39 -36.25
C VAL A 249 -16.62 -30.74 -36.08
N PRO A 250 -15.85 -30.44 -37.16
CA PRO A 250 -14.54 -29.81 -37.01
C PRO A 250 -14.63 -28.41 -36.41
N ALA A 251 -15.63 -27.61 -36.84
CA ALA A 251 -15.80 -26.25 -36.35
C ALA A 251 -16.14 -26.25 -34.85
N ARG A 252 -17.12 -27.04 -34.42
CA ARG A 252 -17.53 -27.10 -33.01
C ARG A 252 -16.43 -27.64 -32.08
N THR A 253 -15.66 -28.63 -32.53
CA THR A 253 -14.48 -29.13 -31.78
C THR A 253 -13.45 -28.02 -31.56
N VAL A 254 -13.10 -27.27 -32.61
CA VAL A 254 -12.12 -26.18 -32.52
C VAL A 254 -12.63 -25.07 -31.60
N PHE A 255 -13.89 -24.63 -31.73
CA PHE A 255 -14.48 -23.65 -30.82
C PHE A 255 -14.41 -24.09 -29.36
N GLY A 256 -14.77 -25.34 -29.05
CA GLY A 256 -14.74 -25.85 -27.68
C GLY A 256 -13.33 -25.96 -27.10
N VAL A 257 -12.37 -26.52 -27.83
CA VAL A 257 -10.99 -26.67 -27.34
C VAL A 257 -10.28 -25.31 -27.24
N THR A 258 -10.46 -24.43 -28.23
CA THR A 258 -9.84 -23.10 -28.21
C THR A 258 -10.39 -22.24 -27.08
N THR A 259 -11.69 -22.27 -26.79
CA THR A 259 -12.25 -21.50 -25.65
C THR A 259 -11.75 -22.00 -24.29
N VAL A 260 -11.58 -23.32 -24.10
CA VAL A 260 -10.93 -23.89 -22.90
C VAL A 260 -9.48 -23.43 -22.78
N LEU A 261 -8.73 -23.44 -23.88
CA LEU A 261 -7.34 -22.96 -23.92
C LEU A 261 -7.28 -21.47 -23.57
N THR A 262 -8.12 -20.63 -24.18
CA THR A 262 -8.21 -19.20 -23.88
C THR A 262 -8.52 -18.96 -22.41
N MET A 263 -9.48 -19.68 -21.83
CA MET A 263 -9.81 -19.57 -20.41
C MET A 263 -8.65 -19.98 -19.49
N THR A 264 -7.90 -21.02 -19.88
CA THR A 264 -6.69 -21.45 -19.17
C THR A 264 -5.61 -20.36 -19.19
N THR A 265 -5.40 -19.72 -20.36
CA THR A 265 -4.45 -18.60 -20.50
C THR A 265 -4.88 -17.39 -19.66
N LEU A 266 -6.16 -17.02 -19.67
CA LEU A 266 -6.68 -15.91 -18.85
C LEU A 266 -6.52 -16.20 -17.35
N SER A 267 -6.79 -17.44 -16.92
CA SER A 267 -6.61 -17.86 -15.52
C SER A 267 -5.16 -17.75 -15.06
N ILE A 268 -4.18 -18.19 -15.88
CA ILE A 268 -2.75 -18.08 -15.56
C ILE A 268 -2.33 -16.60 -15.49
N SER A 269 -2.79 -15.79 -16.45
CA SER A 269 -2.49 -14.35 -16.49
C SER A 269 -3.00 -13.64 -15.23
N ALA A 270 -4.26 -13.89 -14.85
CA ALA A 270 -4.86 -13.30 -13.66
C ALA A 270 -4.14 -13.73 -12.37
N ARG A 271 -3.70 -14.99 -12.28
CA ARG A 271 -2.96 -15.52 -11.12
C ARG A 271 -1.58 -14.88 -10.97
N ASN A 272 -0.90 -14.53 -12.06
CA ASN A 272 0.41 -13.91 -12.02
C ASN A 272 0.39 -12.47 -11.46
N SER A 273 -0.76 -11.81 -11.50
CA SER A 273 -0.95 -10.47 -10.94
C SER A 273 -1.34 -10.47 -9.46
N LEU A 274 -1.57 -11.63 -8.86
CA LEU A 274 -1.97 -11.80 -7.45
C LEU A 274 -0.83 -12.44 -6.64
N PRO A 275 -0.59 -12.03 -5.38
CA PRO A 275 0.21 -12.82 -4.45
C PRO A 275 -0.27 -14.27 -4.36
N LYS A 276 0.67 -15.18 -4.08
CA LYS A 276 0.37 -16.61 -3.89
C LYS A 276 -0.32 -16.84 -2.53
N VAL A 277 -1.62 -16.61 -2.47
CA VAL A 277 -2.46 -17.00 -1.33
C VAL A 277 -2.84 -18.48 -1.41
N ALA A 278 -2.99 -19.11 -0.24
CA ALA A 278 -3.31 -20.55 -0.12
C ALA A 278 -4.82 -20.84 -0.13
N TYR A 279 -5.66 -19.81 -0.18
CA TYR A 279 -7.12 -19.89 -0.24
C TYR A 279 -7.65 -19.36 -1.58
N ALA A 280 -8.91 -19.68 -1.90
CA ALA A 280 -9.57 -19.20 -3.11
C ALA A 280 -10.12 -17.78 -2.90
N THR A 281 -9.77 -16.86 -3.79
CA THR A 281 -10.29 -15.50 -3.80
C THR A 281 -11.64 -15.41 -4.53
N ALA A 282 -12.37 -14.31 -4.38
CA ALA A 282 -13.61 -14.04 -5.13
C ALA A 282 -13.37 -14.09 -6.66
N MET A 283 -12.22 -13.58 -7.12
CA MET A 283 -11.80 -13.70 -8.53
C MET A 283 -11.56 -15.16 -8.93
N ASP A 284 -10.93 -15.99 -8.09
CA ASP A 284 -10.73 -17.42 -8.40
C ASP A 284 -12.07 -18.15 -8.53
N TRP A 285 -13.04 -17.87 -7.66
CA TRP A 285 -14.39 -18.43 -7.75
C TRP A 285 -15.10 -18.04 -9.05
N PHE A 286 -15.03 -16.77 -9.44
CA PHE A 286 -15.57 -16.30 -10.71
C PHE A 286 -14.95 -17.03 -11.90
N MET A 287 -13.61 -17.13 -11.92
CA MET A 287 -12.87 -17.83 -12.98
C MET A 287 -13.21 -19.32 -13.04
N ALA A 288 -13.33 -19.99 -11.89
CA ALA A 288 -13.68 -21.41 -11.81
C ALA A 288 -15.09 -21.68 -12.37
N VAL A 289 -16.06 -20.82 -12.06
CA VAL A 289 -17.42 -20.93 -12.60
C VAL A 289 -17.43 -20.70 -14.11
N CYS A 290 -16.76 -19.66 -14.61
CA CYS A 290 -16.61 -19.42 -16.04
C CYS A 290 -15.95 -20.62 -16.76
N TYR A 291 -14.93 -21.22 -16.15
CA TYR A 291 -14.25 -22.41 -16.68
C TYR A 291 -15.21 -23.60 -16.76
N ALA A 292 -16.02 -23.83 -15.73
CA ALA A 292 -17.03 -24.90 -15.72
C ALA A 292 -18.06 -24.73 -16.84
N PHE A 293 -18.51 -23.49 -17.12
CA PHE A 293 -19.43 -23.22 -18.23
C PHE A 293 -18.81 -23.54 -19.59
N VAL A 294 -17.57 -23.09 -19.84
CA VAL A 294 -16.86 -23.39 -21.10
C VAL A 294 -16.66 -24.90 -21.26
N PHE A 295 -16.28 -25.60 -20.19
CA PHE A 295 -16.12 -27.05 -20.21
C PHE A 295 -17.45 -27.78 -20.46
N SER A 296 -18.56 -27.29 -19.87
CA SER A 296 -19.88 -27.85 -20.10
C SER A 296 -20.35 -27.74 -21.56
N ALA A 297 -19.98 -26.66 -22.26
CA ALA A 297 -20.29 -26.51 -23.69
C ALA A 297 -19.58 -27.58 -24.55
N LEU A 298 -18.37 -27.99 -24.18
CA LEU A 298 -17.67 -29.09 -24.86
C LEU A 298 -18.32 -30.45 -24.59
N ILE A 299 -18.81 -30.70 -23.36
CA ILE A 299 -19.56 -31.91 -23.01
C ILE A 299 -20.89 -31.97 -23.77
N GLU A 300 -21.58 -30.84 -23.92
CA GLU A 300 -22.80 -30.74 -24.72
C GLU A 300 -22.53 -31.18 -26.16
N PHE A 301 -21.46 -30.67 -26.77
CA PHE A 301 -21.07 -31.05 -28.13
C PHE A 301 -20.75 -32.54 -28.25
N ALA A 302 -20.02 -33.11 -27.28
CA ALA A 302 -19.72 -34.54 -27.25
C ALA A 302 -21.01 -35.38 -27.21
N THR A 303 -22.00 -34.94 -26.44
CA THR A 303 -23.32 -35.59 -26.35
C THR A 303 -24.08 -35.50 -27.67
N VAL A 304 -24.13 -34.32 -28.30
CA VAL A 304 -24.77 -34.15 -29.62
C VAL A 304 -24.10 -35.01 -30.68
N ASN A 305 -22.77 -35.06 -30.70
CA ASN A 305 -22.03 -35.87 -31.66
C ASN A 305 -22.29 -37.37 -31.46
N TYR A 306 -22.37 -37.84 -30.20
CA TYR A 306 -22.68 -39.24 -29.89
C TYR A 306 -24.05 -39.69 -30.44
N PHE A 307 -25.08 -38.82 -30.38
CA PHE A 307 -26.41 -39.13 -30.91
C PHE A 307 -26.57 -38.84 -32.42
N THR A 308 -25.56 -38.30 -33.09
CA THR A 308 -25.62 -37.99 -34.53
C THR A 308 -25.33 -39.24 -35.36
N LYS A 309 -26.40 -39.97 -35.74
CA LYS A 309 -26.32 -41.25 -36.48
C LYS A 309 -26.08 -41.14 -38.00
N ARG A 310 -26.02 -39.94 -38.60
CA ARG A 310 -25.88 -39.76 -40.06
C ARG A 310 -25.02 -38.52 -40.39
N SER A 311 -23.92 -38.71 -41.13
CA SER A 311 -22.85 -37.72 -41.38
C SER A 311 -22.96 -37.01 -42.75
N TRP A 312 -24.16 -36.69 -43.21
CA TRP A 312 -24.36 -35.95 -44.47
C TRP A 312 -25.02 -34.61 -44.14
N ALA A 313 -24.35 -33.53 -44.51
CA ALA A 313 -24.92 -32.20 -44.39
C ALA A 313 -26.07 -32.02 -45.38
N TRP A 314 -27.16 -31.37 -44.97
CA TRP A 314 -28.31 -31.11 -45.85
C TRP A 314 -27.85 -30.46 -47.17
N ASP A 315 -28.09 -31.14 -48.29
CA ASP A 315 -27.54 -30.80 -49.62
C ASP A 315 -28.08 -29.50 -50.24
N GLY A 316 -28.97 -28.77 -49.56
CA GLY A 316 -29.62 -27.55 -50.08
C GLY A 316 -28.73 -26.31 -50.21
N LYS A 317 -27.40 -26.41 -50.10
CA LYS A 317 -26.46 -25.27 -50.19
C LYS A 317 -25.05 -25.61 -50.69
N LYS A 318 -24.84 -26.78 -51.31
CA LYS A 318 -23.49 -27.14 -51.83
C LYS A 318 -23.07 -26.38 -53.08
N GLU A 319 -24.00 -25.77 -53.82
CA GLU A 319 -23.67 -25.05 -55.06
C GLU A 319 -23.16 -23.62 -54.81
N ASP A 320 -23.76 -22.85 -53.89
CA ASP A 320 -23.38 -21.43 -53.67
C ASP A 320 -21.98 -21.21 -53.09
N TYR A 321 -21.49 -22.10 -52.22
CA TYR A 321 -20.16 -21.95 -51.60
C TYR A 321 -19.02 -22.35 -52.52
N LYS A 322 -19.25 -23.29 -53.45
CA LYS A 322 -18.25 -23.66 -54.45
C LYS A 322 -18.06 -22.56 -55.48
N GLU A 323 -19.14 -21.95 -55.97
CA GLU A 323 -19.03 -20.80 -56.89
C GLU A 323 -18.41 -19.58 -56.21
N SER A 324 -18.82 -19.24 -54.98
CA SER A 324 -18.27 -18.07 -54.27
C SER A 324 -16.77 -18.23 -53.94
N PHE A 325 -16.30 -19.44 -53.65
CA PHE A 325 -14.88 -19.70 -53.38
C PHE A 325 -14.04 -19.74 -54.67
N TYR A 326 -14.57 -20.29 -55.77
CA TYR A 326 -13.91 -20.23 -57.08
C TYR A 326 -13.79 -18.80 -57.61
N LEU A 327 -14.83 -17.97 -57.43
CA LEU A 327 -14.81 -16.56 -57.80
C LEU A 327 -13.81 -15.75 -56.96
N PHE A 328 -13.69 -16.06 -55.65
CA PHE A 328 -12.70 -15.43 -54.78
C PHE A 328 -11.26 -15.78 -55.18
N ILE A 329 -10.98 -17.05 -55.50
CA ILE A 329 -9.63 -17.49 -55.91
C ILE A 329 -9.25 -16.90 -57.28
N ASN A 330 -10.16 -16.83 -58.24
CA ASN A 330 -9.88 -16.21 -59.54
C ASN A 330 -9.66 -14.69 -59.43
N SER A 331 -10.43 -14.00 -58.58
CA SER A 331 -10.22 -12.57 -58.29
C SER A 331 -8.84 -12.26 -57.69
N GLN A 332 -8.27 -13.19 -56.90
CA GLN A 332 -6.94 -13.01 -56.31
C GLN A 332 -5.81 -13.35 -57.29
N MET A 333 -6.04 -14.19 -58.31
CA MET A 333 -5.05 -14.50 -59.35
C MET A 333 -4.95 -13.41 -60.43
N GLU A 334 -6.06 -12.74 -60.78
CA GLU A 334 -6.03 -11.63 -61.77
C GLU A 334 -5.40 -10.34 -61.23
N GLN A 335 -5.31 -10.16 -59.90
CA GLN A 335 -4.62 -9.01 -59.29
C GLN A 335 -3.11 -9.25 -59.07
N GLY A 336 -2.60 -10.41 -59.47
CA GLY A 336 -1.21 -10.85 -59.29
C GLY A 336 -0.37 -10.98 -60.57
N GLN A 337 -0.89 -10.55 -61.72
CA GLN A 337 -0.15 -10.30 -62.96
C GLN A 337 -0.20 -8.81 -63.29
#